data_AF-A0A444IRK5-F1
#
_entry.id   AF-A0A444IRK5-F1
#
_cell.length_a   1.000
_cell.length_b   1.000
_cell.length_c   1.000
_cell.angle_alpha   90.00
_cell.angle_beta   90.00
_cell.angle_gamma   90.00
#
_symmetry.space_group_name_H-M   'P 1'
#
loop_
_entity.id
_entity.type
_entity.pdbx_description
1 polymer ?
#
loop_
_entity_poly.entity_id
_entity_poly.type
_entity_poly.pdbx_seq_one_letter_code
_entity_poly.pdbx_strand_id
1 'polypeptide(L)'
;MMYICPPGQKNNVGSDEHWDLSTKALQGAMDKKGLAYEVDPGEGVFYGPKIDIKIKDQLGRSWQCSTIQVDFNLPERFGMTYTGQDGAEHQPIMIHRALMGSLERFIGVLIEHYAG
;
A
#
# COMPACT_ATOMS: atom_id res chain seq x y z
N MET A 1 -13.15 2.60 -4.89
CA MET A 1 -13.21 1.33 -4.12
C MET A 1 -11.83 1.05 -3.57
N MET A 2 -11.75 0.57 -2.32
CA MET A 2 -10.49 0.28 -1.64
C MET A 2 -10.17 -1.21 -1.77
N TYR A 3 -8.90 -1.54 -1.96
CA TYR A 3 -8.42 -2.90 -2.14
C TYR A 3 -7.24 -3.15 -1.22
N ILE A 4 -7.19 -4.33 -0.61
CA ILE A 4 -5.98 -4.85 0.03
C ILE A 4 -5.34 -5.82 -0.96
N CYS A 5 -4.07 -5.57 -1.27
CA CYS A 5 -3.30 -6.32 -2.25
C CYS A 5 -2.25 -7.18 -1.51
N PRO A 6 -2.56 -8.45 -1.20
CA PRO A 6 -1.64 -9.37 -0.54
C PRO A 6 -0.47 -9.79 -1.45
N PRO A 7 0.57 -10.45 -0.91
CA PRO A 7 1.75 -10.89 -1.67
C PRO A 7 1.40 -11.65 -2.96
N GLY A 8 2.16 -11.36 -4.02
CA GLY A 8 2.12 -12.14 -5.26
C GLY A 8 2.83 -13.49 -5.13
N GLN A 9 2.61 -14.40 -6.09
CA GLN A 9 3.10 -15.78 -6.01
C GLN A 9 4.62 -15.97 -6.28
N LYS A 10 5.34 -14.97 -6.80
CA LYS A 10 6.77 -15.09 -7.14
C LYS A 10 7.56 -13.81 -6.85
N ASN A 11 8.77 -13.98 -6.29
CA ASN A 11 9.80 -12.97 -6.03
C ASN A 11 9.54 -11.97 -4.89
N ASN A 12 8.87 -12.40 -3.82
CA ASN A 12 8.73 -11.56 -2.63
C ASN A 12 10.05 -11.47 -1.86
N VAL A 13 10.39 -10.28 -1.37
CA VAL A 13 11.53 -10.05 -0.46
C VAL A 13 11.02 -9.91 0.97
N GLY A 14 11.88 -10.19 1.96
CA GLY A 14 11.52 -10.20 3.38
C GLY A 14 11.03 -11.57 3.86
N SER A 15 10.69 -11.67 5.15
CA SER A 15 10.19 -12.90 5.78
C SER A 15 8.67 -13.03 5.65
N ASP A 16 8.17 -14.27 5.62
CA ASP A 16 6.72 -14.55 5.62
C ASP A 16 6.01 -13.93 6.84
N GLU A 17 6.71 -13.84 7.98
CA GLU A 17 6.22 -13.19 9.20
C GLU A 17 5.99 -11.69 8.99
N HIS A 18 6.93 -10.98 8.33
CA HIS A 18 6.74 -9.57 8.01
C HIS A 18 5.57 -9.37 7.05
N TRP A 19 5.39 -10.28 6.09
CA TRP A 19 4.26 -10.24 5.17
C TRP A 19 2.91 -10.41 5.86
N ASP A 20 2.79 -11.39 6.74
CA ASP A 20 1.58 -11.63 7.53
C ASP A 20 1.28 -10.46 8.47
N LEU A 21 2.30 -9.97 9.19
CA LEU A 21 2.17 -8.81 10.08
C LEU A 21 1.72 -7.55 9.33
N SER A 22 2.35 -7.26 8.19
CA SER A 22 2.01 -6.12 7.34
C SER A 22 0.57 -6.20 6.83
N THR A 23 0.17 -7.37 6.35
CA THR A 23 -1.16 -7.59 5.77
C THR A 23 -2.24 -7.42 6.85
N LYS A 24 -2.02 -8.02 8.03
CA LYS A 24 -2.91 -7.86 9.19
C LYS A 24 -2.98 -6.43 9.69
N ALA A 25 -1.85 -5.70 9.68
CA ALA A 25 -1.83 -4.29 10.07
C ALA A 25 -2.69 -3.43 9.13
N LEU A 26 -2.60 -3.66 7.82
CA LEU A 26 -3.43 -2.98 6.82
C LEU A 26 -4.92 -3.32 6.97
N GLN A 27 -5.25 -4.60 7.13
CA GLN A 27 -6.62 -5.06 7.38
C GLN A 27 -7.19 -4.44 8.66
N GLY A 28 -6.46 -4.53 9.77
CA GLY A 28 -6.88 -3.95 11.05
C GLY A 28 -7.05 -2.44 11.01
N ALA A 29 -6.24 -1.73 10.21
CA ALA A 29 -6.42 -0.29 10.00
C ALA A 29 -7.73 0.04 9.27
N MET A 30 -8.11 -0.76 8.28
CA MET A 30 -9.36 -0.62 7.53
C MET A 30 -10.58 -0.95 8.42
N ASP A 31 -10.50 -2.07 9.14
CA ASP A 31 -11.55 -2.54 10.05
C ASP A 31 -11.81 -1.51 11.16
N LYS A 32 -10.75 -0.99 11.78
CA LYS A 32 -10.84 0.05 12.83
C LYS A 32 -11.48 1.35 12.31
N LYS A 33 -11.32 1.65 11.02
CA LYS A 33 -11.92 2.81 10.37
C LYS A 33 -13.33 2.55 9.83
N GLY A 34 -13.80 1.29 9.85
CA GLY A 34 -15.08 0.89 9.29
C GLY A 34 -15.15 1.07 7.76
N LEU A 35 -14.00 0.98 7.07
CA LEU A 35 -13.92 1.16 5.62
C LEU A 35 -14.08 -0.19 4.92
N ALA A 36 -15.02 -0.27 3.99
CA ALA A 36 -15.17 -1.46 3.15
C ALA A 36 -14.01 -1.59 2.16
N TYR A 37 -13.51 -2.81 2.00
CA TYR A 37 -12.47 -3.13 1.02
C TYR A 37 -12.70 -4.50 0.40
N GLU A 38 -12.11 -4.70 -0.77
CA GLU A 38 -12.00 -6.00 -1.43
C GLU A 38 -10.55 -6.51 -1.35
N VAL A 39 -10.34 -7.80 -1.58
CA VAL A 39 -9.00 -8.39 -1.70
C VAL A 39 -8.66 -8.51 -3.17
N ASP A 40 -7.50 -7.99 -3.57
CA ASP A 40 -7.00 -8.03 -4.95
C ASP A 40 -5.71 -8.85 -5.02
N PRO A 41 -5.82 -10.19 -5.11
CA PRO A 41 -4.65 -11.07 -5.01
C PRO A 41 -3.74 -10.92 -6.22
N GLY A 42 -2.45 -10.71 -5.97
CA GLY A 42 -1.42 -10.61 -7.02
C GLY A 42 -1.05 -9.19 -7.43
N GLU A 43 -1.80 -8.17 -6.98
CA GLU A 43 -1.46 -6.76 -7.20
C GLU A 43 -0.48 -6.21 -6.16
N GLY A 44 -0.07 -7.01 -5.17
CA GLY A 44 0.96 -6.65 -4.20
C GLY A 44 2.32 -6.37 -4.87
N VAL A 45 3.08 -5.43 -4.33
CA VAL A 45 4.46 -5.15 -4.80
C VAL A 45 5.44 -6.12 -4.17
N PHE A 46 6.58 -6.39 -4.79
CA PHE A 46 7.52 -7.44 -4.34
C PHE A 46 8.08 -7.27 -2.91
N TYR A 47 7.96 -6.09 -2.30
CA TYR A 47 8.52 -5.75 -0.98
C TYR A 47 7.50 -5.51 0.14
N GLY A 48 6.20 -5.67 -0.14
CA GLY A 48 5.18 -5.57 0.89
C GLY A 48 3.75 -5.47 0.37
N PRO A 49 2.75 -5.69 1.24
CA PRO A 49 1.36 -5.51 0.88
C PRO A 49 1.00 -4.02 0.85
N LYS A 50 -0.10 -3.71 0.17
CA LYS A 50 -0.58 -2.33 0.05
C LYS A 50 -2.09 -2.24 0.08
N ILE A 51 -2.57 -1.06 0.44
CA ILE A 51 -3.93 -0.60 0.17
C ILE A 51 -3.89 0.22 -1.11
N ASP A 52 -4.72 -0.14 -2.09
CA ASP A 52 -4.93 0.64 -3.29
C ASP A 52 -6.34 1.21 -3.35
N ILE A 53 -6.43 2.47 -3.78
CA ILE A 53 -7.71 3.15 -4.01
C ILE A 53 -7.88 3.31 -5.51
N LYS A 54 -8.87 2.61 -6.06
CA LYS A 54 -9.24 2.72 -7.47
C LYS A 54 -10.44 3.65 -7.62
N ILE A 55 -10.31 4.63 -8.51
CA ILE A 55 -11.35 5.59 -8.88
C ILE A 55 -11.89 5.18 -10.25
N LYS A 56 -13.19 5.33 -10.47
CA LYS A 56 -13.81 5.08 -11.78
C LYS A 56 -13.96 6.38 -12.55
N ASP A 57 -13.61 6.37 -13.82
CA ASP A 57 -13.92 7.49 -14.72
C ASP A 57 -15.37 7.45 -15.21
N GLN A 58 -15.74 8.41 -16.07
CA GLN A 58 -17.10 8.55 -16.62
C GLN A 58 -17.52 7.36 -17.50
N LEU A 59 -16.54 6.62 -18.06
CA LEU A 59 -16.77 5.41 -18.86
C LEU A 59 -16.79 4.13 -18.01
N GLY A 60 -16.64 4.27 -16.69
CA GLY A 60 -16.63 3.15 -15.74
C GLY A 60 -15.29 2.39 -15.67
N ARG A 61 -14.22 2.88 -16.30
CA ARG A 61 -12.88 2.27 -16.21
C ARG A 61 -12.27 2.56 -14.84
N SER A 62 -11.64 1.55 -14.23
CA SER A 62 -11.00 1.68 -12.92
C SER A 62 -9.53 2.09 -13.05
N TRP A 63 -9.16 3.17 -12.36
CA TRP A 63 -7.80 3.71 -12.31
C TRP A 63 -7.27 3.67 -10.88
N GLN A 64 -6.11 3.01 -10.66
CA GLN A 64 -5.40 3.09 -9.39
C GLN A 64 -4.74 4.47 -9.28
N CYS A 65 -5.12 5.21 -8.24
CA CYS A 65 -4.55 6.52 -7.92
C CYS A 65 -3.83 6.48 -6.58
N SER A 66 -4.57 6.31 -5.48
CA SER A 66 -3.96 6.34 -4.15
C SER A 66 -3.39 5.00 -3.76
N THR A 67 -2.30 5.01 -3.01
CA THR A 67 -1.66 3.81 -2.46
C THR A 67 -1.11 4.08 -1.06
N ILE A 68 -1.18 3.08 -0.19
CA ILE A 68 -0.50 3.04 1.12
C ILE A 68 0.19 1.68 1.20
N GLN A 69 1.51 1.66 1.35
CA GLN A 69 2.31 0.44 1.28
C GLN A 69 3.18 0.35 2.52
N VAL A 70 3.23 -0.83 3.12
CA VAL A 70 4.05 -1.09 4.31
C VAL A 70 5.29 -1.85 3.87
N ASP A 71 6.47 -1.32 4.21
CA ASP A 71 7.76 -1.81 3.76
C ASP A 71 8.69 -2.07 4.95
N PHE A 72 9.03 -3.33 5.12
CA PHE A 72 9.98 -3.83 6.11
C PHE A 72 11.38 -4.04 5.53
N ASN A 73 11.50 -4.08 4.20
CA ASN A 73 12.72 -4.48 3.50
C ASN A 73 13.70 -3.31 3.32
N LEU A 74 13.25 -2.12 2.93
CA LEU A 74 14.16 -0.98 2.77
C LEU A 74 14.81 -0.53 4.09
N PRO A 75 14.09 -0.44 5.23
CA PRO A 75 14.72 -0.15 6.52
C PRO A 75 15.88 -1.11 6.86
N GLU A 76 15.70 -2.41 6.59
CA GLU A 76 16.72 -3.43 6.84
C GLU A 76 17.94 -3.21 5.94
N ARG A 77 17.70 -3.07 4.64
CA ARG A 77 18.76 -2.91 3.63
C ARG A 77 19.60 -1.66 3.82
N PHE A 78 18.99 -0.58 4.33
CA PHE A 78 19.69 0.66 4.62
C PHE A 78 20.28 0.72 6.04
N GLY A 79 20.09 -0.32 6.86
CA GLY A 79 20.56 -0.34 8.24
C GLY A 79 19.93 0.77 9.09
N MET A 80 18.67 1.10 8.84
CA MET A 80 17.97 2.15 9.57
C MET A 80 17.66 1.66 10.99
N THR A 81 18.03 2.46 11.99
CA THR A 81 17.71 2.19 13.40
C THR A 81 17.24 3.46 14.10
N TYR A 82 16.54 3.29 15.22
CA TYR A 82 16.24 4.35 16.18
C TYR A 82 16.33 3.81 17.61
N THR A 83 16.64 4.67 18.58
CA THR A 83 16.64 4.28 20.00
C THR A 83 15.22 4.30 20.55
N GLY A 84 14.77 3.16 21.06
CA GLY A 84 13.44 2.99 21.66
C GLY A 84 13.34 3.57 23.07
N GLN A 85 12.13 3.55 23.63
CA GLN A 85 11.89 3.99 25.01
C GLN A 85 12.57 3.08 26.06
N ASP A 86 12.89 1.85 25.68
CA ASP A 86 13.67 0.89 26.44
C ASP A 86 15.19 1.14 26.35
N GLY A 87 15.63 2.14 25.58
CA GLY A 87 17.04 2.46 25.35
C GLY A 87 17.75 1.52 24.39
N ALA A 88 17.06 0.54 23.80
CA ALA A 88 17.62 -0.39 22.82
C ALA A 88 17.51 0.18 21.38
N GLU A 89 18.29 -0.37 20.46
CA GLU A 89 18.13 -0.09 19.03
C GLU A 89 16.97 -0.90 18.45
N HIS A 90 16.10 -0.23 17.71
CA HIS A 90 14.95 -0.83 17.02
C HIS A 90 14.97 -0.47 15.55
N GLN A 91 14.42 -1.36 14.73
CA GLN A 91 14.28 -1.13 13.30
C GLN A 91 12.95 -0.43 13.01
N PRO A 92 12.93 0.70 12.28
CA PRO A 92 11.69 1.36 11.91
C PRO A 92 10.96 0.60 10.79
N ILE A 93 9.65 0.80 10.70
CA ILE A 93 8.83 0.37 9.57
C ILE A 93 8.61 1.56 8.65
N MET A 94 8.77 1.36 7.34
CA MET A 94 8.56 2.41 6.35
C MET A 94 7.14 2.32 5.77
N ILE A 95 6.46 3.46 5.66
CA ILE A 95 5.14 3.56 5.02
C ILE A 95 5.26 4.47 3.80
N HIS A 96 5.10 3.88 2.62
CA HIS A 96 5.04 4.63 1.36
C HIS A 96 3.59 5.04 1.11
N ARG A 97 3.38 6.30 0.70
CA ARG A 97 2.02 6.77 0.35
C ARG A 97 2.01 7.76 -0.79
N ALA A 98 1.02 7.62 -1.65
CA ALA A 98 0.64 8.65 -2.62
C ALA A 98 -0.89 8.81 -2.57
N LEU A 99 -1.37 10.04 -2.46
CA LEU A 99 -2.82 10.31 -2.43
C LEU A 99 -3.41 10.39 -3.84
N MET A 100 -2.73 11.08 -4.75
CA MET A 100 -3.20 11.24 -6.13
C MET A 100 -2.55 10.23 -7.08
N GLY A 101 -1.58 9.45 -6.59
CA GLY A 101 -0.68 8.70 -7.46
C GLY A 101 0.23 9.68 -8.21
N SER A 102 0.44 9.44 -9.50
CA SER A 102 1.09 10.43 -10.35
C SER A 102 0.12 11.56 -10.72
N LEU A 103 0.61 12.80 -10.73
CA LEU A 103 -0.22 13.95 -11.07
C LEU A 103 -0.72 13.88 -12.51
N GLU A 104 0.09 13.35 -13.42
CA GLU A 104 -0.26 13.16 -14.83
C GLU A 104 -1.46 12.22 -14.98
N ARG A 105 -1.46 11.09 -14.25
CA ARG A 105 -2.59 10.16 -14.27
C ARG A 105 -3.81 10.78 -13.62
N PHE A 106 -3.64 11.44 -12.48
CA PHE A 106 -4.75 12.06 -11.77
C PHE A 106 -5.44 13.13 -12.62
N ILE A 107 -4.66 13.99 -13.30
CA ILE A 107 -5.17 14.99 -14.23
C ILE A 107 -5.86 14.31 -15.42
N GLY A 108 -5.28 13.26 -16.00
CA GLY A 108 -5.92 12.51 -17.09
C GLY A 108 -7.28 11.92 -16.68
N VAL A 109 -7.38 11.34 -15.49
CA VAL A 109 -8.65 10.82 -14.95
C VAL A 109 -9.66 11.95 -14.70
N LEU A 110 -9.21 13.12 -14.22
CA LEU A 110 -10.10 14.27 -14.03
C LEU A 110 -10.65 14.80 -15.37
N ILE A 111 -9.80 14.92 -16.39
CA ILE A 111 -10.20 15.35 -17.74
C ILE A 111 -11.31 14.42 -18.27
N GLU A 112 -11.07 13.10 -18.22
CA GLU A 112 -12.06 12.09 -18.63
C GLU A 112 -13.34 12.14 -17.79
N HIS A 113 -13.24 12.42 -16.48
CA HIS A 113 -14.39 12.58 -15.59
C HIS A 113 -15.28 13.76 -15.99
N TYR A 114 -14.71 14.84 -16.53
CA TYR A 114 -15.44 16.00 -17.04
C TYR A 114 -15.78 15.93 -18.54
N ALA A 115 -15.61 14.76 -19.15
CA ALA A 115 -15.96 14.46 -20.54
C ALA A 115 -15.16 15.24 -21.62
N GLY A 116 -13.91 15.63 -21.32
CA GLY A 116 -13.02 16.24 -22.31
C GLY A 116 -11.82 16.97 -21.73
#